data_AF-A0A765CKC3-F1
#
_entry.id   AF-A0A765CKC3-F1
#
_cell.length_a   1.000
_cell.length_b   1.000
_cell.length_c   1.000
_cell.angle_alpha   90.00
_cell.angle_beta   90.00
_cell.angle_gamma   90.00
#
_symmetry.space_group_name_H-M   'P 1'
#
loop_
_entity.id
_entity.type
_entity.pdbx_description
1 polymer ?
#
loop_
_entity_poly.entity_id
_entity_poly.type
_entity_poly.pdbx_seq_one_letter_code
_entity_poly.pdbx_strand_id
1 'polypeptide(L)'
;MKKMKVWCYLNIDNPFVAWEVAIGRITSLEVLPCMQEQDRRCFLTQWQYSRIKNAFCGEPLNTIPLKNEFRIEHIRTHYFPRKVSRLRGSFFFKSKNDAINIVNYYKWGGFNPNHLSEVDLYYANDSDISFYDSTWFTQKASEVMCDEDINNYLNNVTYWGNDVEPATEILAYGFGFVLNESLIKKAYDIVKEKYPDAMCYADTARLMIRASKKLAEKFSPNWELYEAGITYGLNQVGRIVGENDISYVMRDKSFKKYGLLQSGYPEKIRTPNFSELFFSYSSDGLDEITKKYLYNR
;
A
#
# COMPACT_ATOMS: atom_id res chain seq x y z
N MET A 1 -9.10 -4.26 19.64
CA MET A 1 -8.71 -3.66 18.35
C MET A 1 -9.04 -2.18 18.41
N LYS A 2 -8.10 -1.33 18.02
CA LYS A 2 -8.26 0.13 18.02
C LYS A 2 -8.77 0.58 16.65
N LYS A 3 -9.43 1.74 16.63
CA LYS A 3 -10.01 2.36 15.43
C LYS A 3 -9.66 3.84 15.40
N MET A 4 -9.31 4.35 14.23
CA MET A 4 -9.20 5.78 13.99
C MET A 4 -9.63 6.15 12.57
N LYS A 5 -9.99 7.43 12.38
CA LYS A 5 -10.22 7.99 11.05
C LYS A 5 -8.94 8.63 10.54
N VAL A 6 -8.60 8.31 9.30
CA VAL A 6 -7.42 8.84 8.59
C VAL A 6 -7.78 9.17 7.16
N TRP A 7 -6.91 9.93 6.50
CA TRP A 7 -7.04 10.25 5.08
C TRP A 7 -6.06 9.42 4.25
N CYS A 8 -6.47 8.96 3.09
CA CYS A 8 -5.61 8.23 2.17
C CYS A 8 -5.78 8.77 0.75
N TYR A 9 -4.67 8.87 0.02
CA TYR A 9 -4.70 9.13 -1.41
C TYR A 9 -4.78 7.80 -2.16
N LEU A 10 -5.92 7.56 -2.80
CA LEU A 10 -6.27 6.31 -3.44
C LEU A 10 -6.34 6.54 -4.96
N ASN A 11 -5.20 6.44 -5.64
CA ASN A 11 -5.12 6.68 -7.08
C ASN A 11 -5.86 5.62 -7.91
N ILE A 12 -7.17 5.79 -8.09
CA ILE A 12 -8.03 4.86 -8.83
C ILE A 12 -7.78 4.83 -10.34
N ASP A 13 -6.91 5.69 -10.88
CA ASP A 13 -6.40 5.53 -12.25
C ASP A 13 -5.46 4.33 -12.35
N ASN A 14 -4.86 3.92 -11.22
CA ASN A 14 -4.16 2.64 -11.13
C ASN A 14 -5.18 1.50 -11.04
N PRO A 15 -5.20 0.55 -11.99
CA PRO A 15 -6.15 -0.57 -12.06
C PRO A 15 -6.21 -1.43 -10.80
N PHE A 16 -5.06 -1.61 -10.13
CA PHE A 16 -4.98 -2.36 -8.89
C PHE A 16 -5.64 -1.59 -7.74
N VAL A 17 -5.39 -0.29 -7.64
CA VAL A 17 -6.01 0.56 -6.62
C VAL A 17 -7.51 0.69 -6.88
N ALA A 18 -7.92 0.82 -8.14
CA ALA A 18 -9.33 0.81 -8.54
C ALA A 18 -10.04 -0.44 -8.02
N TRP A 19 -9.42 -1.62 -8.14
CA TRP A 19 -9.97 -2.87 -7.62
C TRP A 19 -10.18 -2.84 -6.10
N GLU A 20 -9.15 -2.53 -5.32
CA GLU A 20 -9.21 -2.50 -3.85
C GLU A 20 -10.22 -1.45 -3.34
N VAL A 21 -10.32 -0.30 -4.03
CA VAL A 21 -11.28 0.77 -3.71
C VAL A 21 -12.71 0.39 -4.11
N ALA A 22 -12.91 -0.26 -5.26
CA ALA A 22 -14.23 -0.71 -5.72
C ALA A 22 -14.89 -1.69 -4.73
N ILE A 23 -14.09 -2.56 -4.12
CA ILE A 23 -14.54 -3.49 -3.07
C ILE A 23 -14.60 -2.85 -1.68
N GLY A 24 -14.00 -1.66 -1.52
CA GLY A 24 -14.15 -0.80 -0.34
C GLY A 24 -13.15 -1.05 0.78
N ARG A 25 -11.92 -1.50 0.49
CA ARG A 25 -10.92 -1.80 1.52
C ARG A 25 -9.53 -1.21 1.24
N ILE A 26 -8.70 -1.24 2.27
CA ILE A 26 -7.26 -0.95 2.24
C ILE A 26 -6.58 -1.79 3.32
N THR A 27 -5.45 -2.44 3.02
CA THR A 27 -4.79 -3.30 4.01
C THR A 27 -3.28 -3.26 3.87
N SER A 28 -2.59 -3.30 5.01
CA SER A 28 -1.19 -3.69 5.04
C SER A 28 -1.11 -5.22 4.88
N LEU A 29 -0.05 -5.70 4.22
CA LEU A 29 0.22 -7.13 4.11
C LEU A 29 0.49 -7.78 5.47
N GLU A 30 0.92 -6.97 6.44
CA GLU A 30 1.46 -7.40 7.72
C GLU A 30 0.40 -7.97 8.67
N VAL A 31 -0.86 -7.55 8.49
CA VAL A 31 -2.00 -7.98 9.31
C VAL A 31 -2.79 -9.13 8.70
N LEU A 32 -2.47 -9.54 7.46
CA LEU A 32 -3.23 -10.57 6.76
C LEU A 32 -2.89 -11.97 7.30
N PRO A 33 -3.87 -12.71 7.86
CA PRO A 33 -3.63 -14.08 8.32
C PRO A 33 -3.19 -15.02 7.21
N CYS A 34 -3.56 -14.74 5.96
CA CYS A 34 -3.19 -15.58 4.84
C CYS A 34 -1.72 -15.54 4.43
N MET A 35 -1.00 -14.47 4.80
CA MET A 35 0.40 -14.32 4.43
C MET A 35 1.27 -15.08 5.42
N GLN A 36 1.95 -16.12 4.95
CA GLN A 36 2.95 -16.82 5.77
C GLN A 36 4.18 -15.95 5.96
N GLU A 37 5.00 -16.26 6.96
CA GLU A 37 6.18 -15.44 7.30
C GLU A 37 7.13 -15.27 6.10
N GLN A 38 7.27 -16.29 5.25
CA GLN A 38 8.05 -16.22 4.01
C GLN A 38 7.46 -15.23 2.99
N ASP A 39 6.12 -15.15 2.88
CA ASP A 39 5.44 -14.24 1.95
C ASP A 39 5.47 -12.79 2.48
N ARG A 40 5.49 -12.63 3.81
CA ARG A 40 5.68 -11.32 4.47
C ARG A 40 7.09 -10.74 4.29
N ARG A 41 8.06 -11.56 3.87
CA ARG A 41 9.41 -11.12 3.53
C ARG A 41 9.52 -10.57 2.11
N CYS A 42 8.46 -10.64 1.30
CA CYS A 42 8.36 -9.83 0.11
C CYS A 42 8.35 -8.36 0.54
N PHE A 43 9.50 -7.68 0.46
CA PHE A 43 9.74 -6.29 0.87
C PHE A 43 8.86 -5.24 0.17
N LEU A 44 7.95 -5.69 -0.70
CA LEU A 44 7.18 -4.87 -1.61
C LEU A 44 5.72 -4.94 -1.21
N THR A 45 5.36 -4.11 -0.25
CA THR A 45 3.98 -3.69 -0.20
C THR A 45 3.59 -3.03 -1.51
N GLN A 46 2.29 -3.04 -1.79
CA GLN A 46 1.71 -2.34 -2.95
C GLN A 46 2.14 -0.86 -3.01
N TRP A 47 2.46 -0.26 -1.85
CA TRP A 47 2.96 1.10 -1.70
C TRP A 47 4.40 1.31 -2.21
N GLN A 48 5.20 0.24 -2.31
CA GLN A 48 6.59 0.30 -2.80
C GLN A 48 6.72 -0.04 -4.29
N TYR A 49 5.65 -0.52 -4.94
CA TYR A 49 5.63 -0.90 -6.36
C TYR A 49 6.20 0.20 -7.27
N SER A 50 5.71 1.44 -7.10
CA SER A 50 6.16 2.57 -7.93
C SER A 50 7.62 2.92 -7.72
N ARG A 51 8.16 2.70 -6.51
CA ARG A 51 9.56 3.00 -6.18
C ARG A 51 10.50 2.02 -6.85
N ILE A 52 10.19 0.73 -6.86
CA ILE A 52 10.98 -0.23 -7.66
C ILE A 52 10.86 0.08 -9.14
N LYS A 53 9.64 0.29 -9.65
CA LYS A 53 9.43 0.58 -11.07
C LYS A 53 10.24 1.81 -11.51
N ASN A 54 10.23 2.88 -10.71
CA ASN A 54 10.99 4.09 -11.01
C ASN A 54 12.51 3.91 -10.84
N ALA A 55 12.94 3.02 -9.94
CA ALA A 55 14.36 2.75 -9.71
C ALA A 55 15.03 1.97 -10.84
N PHE A 56 14.30 1.07 -11.51
CA PHE A 56 14.89 0.12 -12.47
C PHE A 56 14.26 0.14 -13.87
N CYS A 57 13.06 0.68 -14.03
CA CYS A 57 12.33 0.70 -15.30
C CYS A 57 11.90 2.12 -15.72
N GLY A 58 12.16 3.13 -14.89
CA GLY A 58 11.80 4.52 -15.16
C GLY A 58 12.81 5.23 -16.07
N GLU A 59 12.34 6.24 -16.80
CA GLU A 59 13.20 7.13 -17.60
C GLU A 59 12.95 8.59 -17.18
N PRO A 60 13.90 9.27 -16.52
CA PRO A 60 15.19 8.75 -16.04
C PRO A 60 15.03 7.81 -14.83
N LEU A 61 15.97 6.88 -14.68
CA LEU A 61 16.05 6.02 -13.50
C LEU A 61 16.24 6.84 -12.23
N ASN A 62 15.48 6.55 -11.17
CA ASN A 62 15.60 7.22 -9.89
C ASN A 62 15.67 6.23 -8.72
N THR A 63 16.91 5.91 -8.32
CA THR A 63 17.19 4.94 -7.24
C THR A 63 17.20 5.56 -5.84
N ILE A 64 17.25 6.88 -5.72
CA ILE A 64 17.43 7.57 -4.43
C ILE A 64 16.28 7.28 -3.45
N PRO A 65 14.99 7.41 -3.84
CA PRO A 65 13.87 7.06 -2.96
C PRO A 65 13.97 5.63 -2.43
N LEU A 66 14.31 4.66 -3.27
CA LEU A 66 14.44 3.26 -2.86
C LEU A 66 15.61 3.06 -1.87
N LYS A 67 16.76 3.69 -2.12
CA LYS A 67 17.91 3.66 -1.20
C LYS A 67 17.55 4.22 0.18
N ASN A 68 16.82 5.35 0.22
CA ASN A 68 16.39 5.95 1.49
C ASN A 68 15.47 5.02 2.27
N GLU A 69 14.54 4.33 1.61
CA GLU A 69 13.68 3.35 2.29
C GLU A 69 14.46 2.19 2.92
N PHE A 70 15.49 1.68 2.23
CA PHE A 70 16.33 0.61 2.79
C PHE A 70 17.18 1.08 3.95
N ARG A 71 17.76 2.29 3.87
CA ARG A 71 18.50 2.87 5.00
C ARG A 71 17.60 3.11 6.21
N ILE A 72 16.39 3.64 6.00
CA ILE A 72 15.41 3.84 7.06
C ILE A 72 15.06 2.50 7.70
N GLU A 73 14.80 1.45 6.91
CA GLU A 73 14.49 0.13 7.44
C GLU A 73 15.67 -0.47 8.22
N HIS A 74 16.91 -0.29 7.74
CA HIS A 74 18.11 -0.71 8.46
C HIS A 74 18.19 -0.06 9.85
N ILE A 75 18.11 1.26 9.93
CA ILE A 75 18.19 1.97 11.22
C ILE A 75 16.97 1.62 12.10
N ARG A 76 15.76 1.54 11.52
CA ARG A 76 14.54 1.20 12.23
C ARG A 76 14.62 -0.19 12.87
N THR A 77 15.06 -1.21 12.14
CA THR A 77 15.15 -2.58 12.66
C THR A 77 16.10 -2.70 13.85
N HIS A 78 17.21 -1.95 13.85
CA HIS A 78 18.21 -2.00 14.91
C HIS A 78 17.86 -1.13 16.13
N TYR A 79 17.33 0.07 15.90
CA TYR A 79 17.19 1.10 16.95
C TYR A 79 15.74 1.44 17.30
N PHE A 80 14.81 1.22 16.36
CA PHE A 80 13.38 1.55 16.53
C PHE A 80 12.47 0.35 16.19
N PRO A 81 12.71 -0.86 16.73
CA PRO A 81 12.05 -2.08 16.25
C PRO A 81 10.52 -2.07 16.45
N ARG A 82 10.03 -1.23 17.38
CA ARG A 82 8.59 -1.05 17.66
C ARG A 82 7.90 -0.05 16.72
N LYS A 83 8.63 0.65 15.87
CA LYS A 83 8.05 1.56 14.88
C LYS A 83 7.65 0.82 13.61
N VAL A 84 6.57 1.29 12.99
CA VAL A 84 6.03 0.73 11.75
C VAL A 84 7.04 0.93 10.61
N SER A 85 7.30 -0.13 9.85
CA SER A 85 8.14 -0.11 8.65
C SER A 85 7.40 0.59 7.51
N ARG A 86 8.09 1.48 6.82
CA ARG A 86 7.61 2.09 5.57
C ARG A 86 7.53 1.08 4.42
N LEU A 87 8.35 0.04 4.45
CA LEU A 87 8.31 -1.02 3.44
C LEU A 87 7.08 -1.91 3.59
N ARG A 88 6.53 -2.04 4.81
CA ARG A 88 5.49 -3.02 5.16
C ARG A 88 4.15 -2.40 5.58
N GLY A 89 4.16 -1.17 6.06
CA GLY A 89 2.99 -0.42 6.50
C GLY A 89 2.18 0.18 5.36
N SER A 90 0.92 0.51 5.66
CA SER A 90 0.09 1.35 4.79
C SER A 90 0.23 2.82 5.15
N PHE A 91 0.21 3.68 4.14
CA PHE A 91 0.42 5.13 4.26
C PHE A 91 -0.91 5.87 4.34
N PHE A 92 -1.00 6.80 5.29
CA PHE A 92 -2.14 7.67 5.51
C PHE A 92 -1.69 9.07 5.90
N PHE A 93 -2.63 9.99 5.91
CA PHE A 93 -2.49 11.35 6.39
C PHE A 93 -3.40 11.56 7.60
N LYS A 94 -2.94 12.37 8.55
CA LYS A 94 -3.73 12.72 9.73
C LYS A 94 -5.01 13.49 9.37
N SER A 95 -4.92 14.37 8.37
CA SER A 95 -6.05 15.19 7.92
C SER A 95 -6.07 15.35 6.40
N LYS A 96 -7.20 15.81 5.85
CA LYS A 96 -7.29 16.22 4.44
C LYS A 96 -6.32 17.35 4.12
N ASN A 97 -6.17 18.30 5.06
CA ASN A 97 -5.29 19.43 4.90
C ASN A 97 -3.83 18.99 4.88
N ASP A 98 -3.41 18.01 5.69
CA ASP A 98 -2.06 17.46 5.65
C ASP A 98 -1.76 16.89 4.27
N ALA A 99 -2.71 16.13 3.68
CA ALA A 99 -2.56 15.57 2.34
C ALA A 99 -2.42 16.67 1.27
N ILE A 100 -3.25 17.72 1.33
CA ILE A 100 -3.20 18.85 0.38
C ILE A 100 -1.92 19.68 0.57
N ASN A 101 -1.52 19.92 1.82
CA ASN A 101 -0.31 20.64 2.17
C ASN A 101 0.91 19.90 1.62
N ILE A 102 0.96 18.57 1.77
CA ILE A 102 2.01 17.74 1.19
C ILE A 102 2.11 18.01 -0.31
N VAL A 103 1.00 17.97 -1.01
CA VAL A 103 1.01 18.17 -2.48
C VAL A 103 1.47 19.57 -2.86
N ASN A 104 0.94 20.59 -2.19
CA ASN A 104 1.19 21.99 -2.52
C ASN A 104 2.63 22.42 -2.19
N TYR A 105 3.11 22.10 -0.99
CA TYR A 105 4.45 22.47 -0.55
C TYR A 105 5.53 21.66 -1.28
N TYR A 106 5.25 20.40 -1.59
CA TYR A 106 6.25 19.48 -2.12
C TYR A 106 6.15 19.25 -3.63
N LYS A 107 5.24 19.97 -4.30
CA LYS A 107 5.00 19.90 -5.75
C LYS A 107 4.83 18.45 -6.23
N TRP A 108 4.02 17.68 -5.50
CA TRP A 108 3.78 16.28 -5.87
C TRP A 108 3.01 16.22 -7.19
N GLY A 109 3.73 15.95 -8.28
CA GLY A 109 3.15 15.80 -9.62
C GLY A 109 2.18 14.61 -9.68
N GLY A 110 1.06 14.81 -10.38
CA GLY A 110 0.05 13.77 -10.61
C GLY A 110 -0.95 13.57 -9.47
N PHE A 111 -0.87 14.34 -8.39
CA PHE A 111 -1.88 14.29 -7.34
C PHE A 111 -3.23 14.80 -7.84
N ASN A 112 -4.28 14.03 -7.56
CA ASN A 112 -5.66 14.41 -7.85
C ASN A 112 -6.44 14.47 -6.52
N PRO A 113 -6.86 15.65 -6.03
CA PRO A 113 -7.58 15.77 -4.76
C PRO A 113 -8.90 14.97 -4.74
N ASN A 114 -9.46 14.63 -5.90
CA ASN A 114 -10.66 13.79 -6.00
C ASN A 114 -10.40 12.32 -5.62
N HIS A 115 -9.14 11.91 -5.52
CA HIS A 115 -8.72 10.57 -5.09
C HIS A 115 -8.43 10.49 -3.58
N LEU A 116 -8.60 11.60 -2.85
CA LEU A 116 -8.54 11.57 -1.38
C LEU A 116 -9.84 11.00 -0.80
N SER A 117 -9.68 10.10 0.17
CA SER A 117 -10.79 9.55 0.94
C SER A 117 -10.44 9.44 2.42
N GLU A 118 -11.46 9.63 3.25
CA GLU A 118 -11.42 9.12 4.62
C GLU A 118 -11.47 7.59 4.61
N VAL A 119 -10.78 7.00 5.58
CA VAL A 119 -10.71 5.57 5.84
C VAL A 119 -10.93 5.34 7.32
N ASP A 120 -11.79 4.37 7.65
CA ASP A 120 -11.82 3.78 8.98
C ASP A 120 -10.68 2.77 9.09
N LEU A 121 -9.59 3.15 9.78
CA LEU A 121 -8.40 2.32 9.99
C LEU A 121 -8.52 1.56 11.32
N TYR A 122 -8.24 0.27 11.27
CA TYR A 122 -8.23 -0.66 12.39
C TYR A 122 -6.85 -1.26 12.57
N TYR A 123 -6.37 -1.31 13.82
CA TYR A 123 -5.04 -1.81 14.18
C TYR A 123 -5.07 -2.44 15.57
N ALA A 124 -4.11 -3.32 15.89
CA ALA A 124 -4.15 -4.10 17.12
C ALA A 124 -3.60 -3.32 18.32
N ASN A 125 -2.40 -2.74 18.20
CA ASN A 125 -1.65 -2.12 19.30
C ASN A 125 -1.08 -0.74 18.92
N ASP A 126 -0.68 0.07 19.90
CA ASP A 126 -0.06 1.38 19.62
C ASP A 126 1.27 1.30 18.90
N SER A 127 1.97 0.16 18.96
CA SER A 127 3.17 -0.11 18.14
C SER A 127 2.86 -0.37 16.67
N ASP A 128 1.59 -0.63 16.32
CA ASP A 128 1.14 -0.89 14.96
C ASP A 128 0.77 0.40 14.21
N ILE A 129 1.05 1.55 14.82
CA ILE A 129 0.90 2.88 14.23
C ILE A 129 2.12 3.74 14.51
N SER A 130 2.53 4.56 13.54
CA SER A 130 3.61 5.54 13.71
C SER A 130 3.27 6.82 12.97
N PHE A 131 3.66 7.95 13.53
CA PHE A 131 3.41 9.28 13.00
C PHE A 131 4.75 9.92 12.67
N TYR A 132 4.89 10.48 11.48
CA TYR A 132 6.13 11.08 11.02
C TYR A 132 5.90 12.38 10.28
N ASP A 133 6.92 13.24 10.29
CA ASP A 133 6.96 14.42 9.44
C ASP A 133 7.32 14.02 8.01
N SER A 134 6.38 14.19 7.08
CA SER A 134 6.56 13.87 5.65
C SER A 134 7.63 14.73 4.98
N THR A 135 7.97 15.88 5.56
CA THR A 135 8.95 16.84 5.03
C THR A 135 10.32 16.20 4.85
N TRP A 136 10.73 15.33 5.79
CA TRP A 136 12.01 14.62 5.69
C TRP A 136 12.17 13.90 4.35
N PHE A 137 11.12 13.22 3.90
CA PHE A 137 11.20 12.45 2.67
C PHE A 137 11.16 13.34 1.43
N THR A 138 10.37 14.42 1.45
CA THR A 138 10.34 15.35 0.32
C THR A 138 11.66 16.09 0.17
N GLN A 139 12.14 16.73 1.23
CA GLN A 139 13.33 17.59 1.16
C GLN A 139 14.59 16.77 0.84
N LYS A 140 14.59 15.48 1.22
CA LYS A 140 15.65 14.53 0.92
C LYS A 140 15.33 13.62 -0.27
N ALA A 141 14.38 13.99 -1.14
CA ALA A 141 13.99 13.13 -2.27
C ALA A 141 15.07 12.99 -3.35
N SER A 142 15.97 13.97 -3.48
CA SER A 142 17.06 14.02 -4.45
C SER A 142 18.43 13.67 -3.88
N GLU A 143 18.52 13.32 -2.60
CA GLU A 143 19.77 12.91 -1.96
C GLU A 143 19.58 11.70 -1.05
N VAL A 144 20.66 10.94 -0.82
CA VAL A 144 20.59 9.80 0.10
C VAL A 144 20.68 10.34 1.53
N MET A 145 19.63 10.10 2.34
CA MET A 145 19.57 10.53 3.73
C MET A 145 20.75 9.97 4.54
N CYS A 146 21.35 10.81 5.39
CA CYS A 146 22.38 10.36 6.33
C CYS A 146 21.73 9.73 7.58
N ASP A 147 22.55 9.14 8.46
CA ASP A 147 22.05 8.49 9.68
C ASP A 147 21.40 9.49 10.63
N GLU A 148 21.89 10.74 10.67
CA GLU A 148 21.28 11.82 11.47
C GLU A 148 19.89 12.18 10.95
N ASP A 149 19.73 12.37 9.63
CA ASP A 149 18.43 12.63 8.99
C ASP A 149 17.41 11.53 9.37
N ILE A 150 17.83 10.26 9.29
CA ILE A 150 16.97 9.11 9.57
C ILE A 150 16.65 9.00 11.06
N ASN A 151 17.64 9.23 11.93
CA ASN A 151 17.40 9.24 13.37
C ASN A 151 16.44 10.35 13.79
N ASN A 152 16.54 11.54 13.19
CA ASN A 152 15.61 12.64 13.45
C ASN A 152 14.20 12.30 12.97
N TYR A 153 14.07 11.79 11.75
CA TYR A 153 12.80 11.28 11.21
C TYR A 153 12.18 10.22 12.13
N LEU A 154 12.95 9.20 12.52
CA LEU A 154 12.48 8.11 13.38
C LEU A 154 12.26 8.53 14.84
N ASN A 155 12.79 9.66 15.31
CA ASN A 155 12.49 10.21 16.62
C ASN A 155 11.32 11.22 16.62
N ASN A 156 10.66 11.41 15.48
CA ASN A 156 9.60 12.41 15.30
C ASN A 156 10.09 13.85 15.52
N VAL A 157 11.37 14.12 15.25
CA VAL A 157 11.88 15.48 15.16
C VAL A 157 11.32 16.11 13.89
N THR A 158 10.76 17.31 14.00
CA THR A 158 10.24 18.05 12.85
C THR A 158 11.39 18.62 12.01
N TYR A 159 11.28 18.55 10.69
CA TYR A 159 12.36 18.93 9.77
C TYR A 159 12.75 20.41 9.92
N TRP A 160 11.76 21.29 10.13
CA TRP A 160 11.96 22.75 10.28
C TRP A 160 12.02 23.22 11.74
N GLY A 161 12.13 22.29 12.71
CA GLY A 161 12.09 22.62 14.14
C GLY A 161 10.67 22.72 14.71
N ASN A 162 10.58 22.91 16.02
CA ASN A 162 9.34 22.68 16.80
C ASN A 162 8.23 23.73 16.55
N ASP A 163 8.55 24.85 15.90
CA ASP A 163 7.63 25.97 15.70
C ASP A 163 6.77 25.83 14.43
N VAL A 164 6.99 24.78 13.65
CA VAL A 164 6.25 24.50 12.41
C VAL A 164 5.46 23.21 12.57
N GLU A 165 4.15 23.26 12.33
CA GLU A 165 3.33 22.05 12.25
C GLU A 165 3.65 21.29 10.95
N PRO A 166 4.25 20.08 11.03
CA PRO A 166 4.58 19.32 9.83
C PRO A 166 3.32 18.70 9.23
N ALA A 167 3.35 18.47 7.93
CA ALA A 167 2.34 17.61 7.32
C ALA A 167 2.60 16.15 7.74
N THR A 168 1.68 15.62 8.55
CA THR A 168 1.91 14.35 9.26
C THR A 168 1.51 13.16 8.40
N GLU A 169 2.49 12.32 8.12
CA GLU A 169 2.31 10.97 7.60
C GLU A 169 1.99 10.01 8.75
N ILE A 170 1.04 9.12 8.52
CA ILE A 170 0.72 8.01 9.42
C ILE A 170 1.04 6.71 8.69
N LEU A 171 1.87 5.88 9.32
CA LEU A 171 2.10 4.49 8.92
C LEU A 171 1.35 3.56 9.84
N ALA A 172 0.71 2.53 9.28
CA ALA A 172 0.07 1.51 10.11
C ALA A 172 0.24 0.08 9.59
N TYR A 173 0.44 -0.85 10.53
CA TYR A 173 0.13 -2.26 10.36
C TYR A 173 -1.33 -2.47 10.73
N GLY A 174 -2.19 -2.32 9.72
CA GLY A 174 -3.63 -2.33 9.92
C GLY A 174 -4.38 -2.65 8.66
N PHE A 175 -5.69 -2.70 8.82
CA PHE A 175 -6.64 -2.85 7.74
C PHE A 175 -7.71 -1.77 7.86
N GLY A 176 -8.38 -1.44 6.78
CA GLY A 176 -9.36 -0.37 6.78
C GLY A 176 -10.44 -0.52 5.74
N PHE A 177 -11.44 0.35 5.88
CA PHE A 177 -12.57 0.47 4.98
C PHE A 177 -12.65 1.89 4.44
N VAL A 178 -12.74 2.00 3.12
CA VAL A 178 -12.90 3.28 2.43
C VAL A 178 -14.30 3.82 2.73
N LEU A 179 -14.40 5.09 3.13
CA LEU A 179 -15.67 5.71 3.52
C LEU A 179 -16.33 6.53 2.40
N ASN A 180 -15.56 6.94 1.39
CA ASN A 180 -16.07 7.77 0.30
C ASN A 180 -16.82 6.92 -0.75
N GLU A 181 -18.14 6.80 -0.59
CA GLU A 181 -19.01 6.06 -1.52
C GLU A 181 -18.95 6.59 -2.97
N SER A 182 -18.70 7.88 -3.17
CA SER A 182 -18.53 8.46 -4.51
C SER A 182 -17.26 7.94 -5.18
N LEU A 183 -16.15 7.88 -4.42
CA LEU A 183 -14.90 7.32 -4.92
C LEU A 183 -15.01 5.80 -5.17
N ILE A 184 -15.67 5.06 -4.27
CA ILE A 184 -15.95 3.63 -4.44
C ILE A 184 -16.74 3.39 -5.73
N LYS A 185 -17.77 4.21 -6.00
CA LYS A 185 -18.55 4.12 -7.22
C LYS A 185 -17.70 4.38 -8.47
N LYS A 186 -16.88 5.43 -8.49
CA LYS A 186 -15.98 5.72 -9.61
C LYS A 186 -15.00 4.57 -9.86
N ALA A 187 -14.39 4.04 -8.81
CA ALA A 187 -13.48 2.90 -8.90
C ALA A 187 -14.18 1.65 -9.45
N TYR A 188 -15.41 1.40 -8.99
CA TYR A 188 -16.24 0.30 -9.48
C TYR A 188 -16.58 0.44 -10.97
N ASP A 189 -16.92 1.64 -11.43
CA ASP A 189 -17.21 1.90 -12.84
C ASP A 189 -15.96 1.66 -13.72
N ILE A 190 -14.78 2.08 -13.26
CA ILE A 190 -13.48 1.78 -13.92
C ILE A 190 -13.24 0.27 -14.00
N VAL A 191 -13.43 -0.46 -12.89
CA VAL A 191 -13.25 -1.92 -12.85
C VAL A 191 -14.24 -2.61 -13.79
N LYS A 192 -15.48 -2.12 -13.86
CA LYS A 192 -16.52 -2.67 -14.75
C LYS A 192 -16.20 -2.49 -16.22
N GLU A 193 -15.73 -1.31 -16.60
CA GLU A 193 -15.32 -1.03 -17.97
C GLU A 193 -14.11 -1.87 -18.37
N LYS A 194 -13.11 -1.98 -17.48
CA LYS A 194 -11.84 -2.64 -17.79
C LYS A 194 -11.86 -4.15 -17.67
N TYR A 195 -12.63 -4.68 -16.70
CA TYR A 195 -12.67 -6.10 -16.34
C TYR A 195 -14.12 -6.61 -16.24
N PRO A 196 -14.94 -6.52 -17.31
CA PRO A 196 -16.34 -6.92 -17.26
C PRO A 196 -16.54 -8.39 -16.84
N ASP A 197 -15.66 -9.29 -17.28
CA ASP A 197 -15.68 -10.72 -16.93
C ASP A 197 -15.36 -11.01 -15.44
N ALA A 198 -14.84 -10.01 -14.72
CA ALA A 198 -14.49 -10.11 -13.30
C ALA A 198 -15.54 -9.51 -12.35
N MET A 199 -16.64 -8.98 -12.88
CA MET A 199 -17.62 -8.25 -12.07
C MET A 199 -18.34 -9.10 -11.04
N CYS A 200 -18.57 -10.38 -11.33
CA CYS A 200 -19.10 -11.31 -10.34
C CYS A 200 -18.20 -11.41 -9.09
N TYR A 201 -16.88 -11.39 -9.27
CA TYR A 201 -15.91 -11.37 -8.17
C TYR A 201 -15.96 -10.04 -7.42
N ALA A 202 -16.01 -8.92 -8.13
CA ALA A 202 -16.08 -7.59 -7.52
C ALA A 202 -17.35 -7.43 -6.66
N ASP A 203 -18.52 -7.78 -7.17
CA ASP A 203 -19.78 -7.66 -6.44
C ASP A 203 -19.88 -8.65 -5.27
N THR A 204 -19.39 -9.88 -5.45
CA THR A 204 -19.29 -10.86 -4.36
C THR A 204 -18.36 -10.34 -3.25
N ALA A 205 -17.17 -9.84 -3.62
CA ALA A 205 -16.22 -9.27 -2.66
C ALA A 205 -16.83 -8.08 -1.91
N ARG A 206 -17.51 -7.15 -2.59
CA ARG A 206 -18.20 -6.01 -1.95
C ARG A 206 -19.16 -6.45 -0.86
N LEU A 207 -19.96 -7.50 -1.10
CA LEU A 207 -20.86 -8.04 -0.07
C LEU A 207 -20.09 -8.60 1.13
N MET A 208 -19.04 -9.38 0.87
CA MET A 208 -18.19 -9.97 1.91
C MET A 208 -17.48 -8.89 2.75
N ILE A 209 -16.90 -7.87 2.10
CA ILE A 209 -16.25 -6.74 2.78
C ILE A 209 -17.26 -5.95 3.62
N ARG A 210 -18.46 -5.67 3.09
CA ARG A 210 -19.54 -5.00 3.85
C ARG A 210 -19.96 -5.80 5.08
N ALA A 211 -20.07 -7.13 4.95
CA ALA A 211 -20.35 -8.00 6.09
C ALA A 211 -19.19 -7.99 7.11
N SER A 212 -17.94 -8.05 6.64
CA SER A 212 -16.76 -7.94 7.49
C SER A 212 -16.70 -6.61 8.25
N LYS A 213 -17.05 -5.48 7.60
CA LYS A 213 -17.11 -4.16 8.25
C LYS A 213 -18.09 -4.15 9.42
N LYS A 214 -19.32 -4.63 9.20
CA LYS A 214 -20.35 -4.72 10.24
C LYS A 214 -19.90 -5.56 11.45
N LEU A 215 -19.10 -6.61 11.20
CA LEU A 215 -18.54 -7.45 12.27
C LEU A 215 -17.38 -6.75 12.99
N ALA A 216 -16.49 -6.08 12.27
CA ALA A 216 -15.36 -5.32 12.83
C ALA A 216 -15.82 -4.16 13.73
N GLU A 217 -16.97 -3.55 13.45
CA GLU A 217 -17.58 -2.50 14.28
C GLU A 217 -18.12 -3.02 15.62
N LYS A 218 -18.49 -4.30 15.71
CA LYS A 218 -19.06 -4.91 16.92
C LYS A 218 -18.06 -5.75 17.71
N PHE A 219 -17.14 -6.42 17.03
CA PHE A 219 -16.25 -7.42 17.62
C PHE A 219 -14.82 -7.34 17.02
N SER A 220 -14.54 -8.22 16.07
CA SER A 220 -13.28 -8.38 15.34
C SER A 220 -13.62 -8.58 13.85
N PRO A 221 -12.69 -8.29 12.91
CA PRO A 221 -12.95 -8.53 11.51
C PRO A 221 -13.11 -10.04 11.28
N ASN A 222 -14.04 -10.41 10.41
CA ASN A 222 -14.01 -11.75 9.86
C ASN A 222 -12.99 -11.77 8.72
N TRP A 223 -11.79 -12.26 9.00
CA TRP A 223 -10.69 -12.28 8.04
C TRP A 223 -10.99 -13.10 6.78
N GLU A 224 -11.79 -14.16 6.88
CA GLU A 224 -12.18 -14.94 5.71
C GLU A 224 -13.03 -14.12 4.74
N LEU A 225 -13.88 -13.23 5.26
CA LEU A 225 -14.64 -12.29 4.45
C LEU A 225 -13.77 -11.12 3.97
N TYR A 226 -12.90 -10.60 4.84
CA TYR A 226 -12.04 -9.46 4.53
C TYR A 226 -11.03 -9.76 3.42
N GLU A 227 -10.53 -10.99 3.34
CA GLU A 227 -9.55 -11.42 2.32
C GLU A 227 -10.19 -11.74 0.95
N ALA A 228 -11.50 -11.60 0.80
CA ALA A 228 -12.19 -11.87 -0.46
C ALA A 228 -11.68 -10.97 -1.59
N GLY A 229 -11.14 -11.59 -2.64
CA GLY A 229 -10.58 -10.86 -3.78
C GLY A 229 -9.35 -10.03 -3.44
N ILE A 230 -8.59 -10.39 -2.40
CA ILE A 230 -7.31 -9.76 -2.09
C ILE A 230 -6.29 -9.98 -3.18
N THR A 231 -5.76 -8.88 -3.69
CA THR A 231 -4.73 -8.89 -4.71
C THR A 231 -3.41 -8.43 -4.09
N TYR A 232 -2.32 -9.11 -4.40
CA TYR A 232 -0.99 -8.75 -3.91
C TYR A 232 0.05 -8.97 -5.00
N GLY A 233 1.12 -8.16 -4.91
CA GLY A 233 2.29 -8.31 -5.76
C GLY A 233 3.13 -9.49 -5.31
N LEU A 234 3.59 -10.30 -6.27
CA LEU A 234 4.55 -11.37 -6.07
C LEU A 234 5.83 -11.00 -6.82
N ASN A 235 6.93 -10.96 -6.08
CA ASN A 235 8.28 -10.90 -6.64
C ASN A 235 8.76 -12.33 -6.87
N GLN A 236 9.02 -12.71 -8.11
CA GLN A 236 9.46 -14.06 -8.46
C GLN A 236 10.73 -13.98 -9.30
N VAL A 237 11.55 -15.04 -9.24
CA VAL A 237 12.66 -15.19 -10.19
C VAL A 237 12.07 -15.12 -11.60
N GLY A 238 12.55 -14.17 -12.38
CA GLY A 238 12.00 -13.83 -13.67
C GLY A 238 12.18 -14.95 -14.68
N ARG A 239 11.43 -14.87 -15.78
CA ARG A 239 11.55 -15.82 -16.90
C ARG A 239 12.92 -15.77 -17.58
N ILE A 240 13.62 -14.65 -17.45
CA ILE A 240 14.98 -14.44 -17.93
C ILE A 240 15.93 -14.60 -16.75
N VAL A 241 17.01 -15.36 -16.93
CA VAL A 241 18.04 -15.55 -15.91
C VAL A 241 18.64 -14.19 -15.54
N GLY A 242 18.63 -13.85 -14.26
CA GLY A 242 19.15 -12.57 -13.76
C GLY A 242 18.11 -11.45 -13.65
N GLU A 243 16.83 -11.73 -13.93
CA GLU A 243 15.73 -10.80 -13.72
C GLU A 243 14.79 -11.25 -12.61
N ASN A 244 14.03 -10.30 -12.06
CA ASN A 244 12.89 -10.53 -11.19
C ASN A 244 11.62 -10.00 -11.87
N ASP A 245 10.54 -10.78 -11.79
CA ASP A 245 9.22 -10.40 -12.31
C ASP A 245 8.30 -9.97 -11.16
N ILE A 246 7.66 -8.81 -11.31
CA ILE A 246 6.52 -8.42 -10.48
C ILE A 246 5.23 -8.84 -11.18
N SER A 247 4.47 -9.70 -10.53
CA SER A 247 3.13 -10.11 -10.96
C SER A 247 2.11 -9.84 -9.88
N TYR A 248 0.83 -9.71 -10.25
CA TYR A 248 -0.27 -9.54 -9.31
C TYR A 248 -1.23 -10.72 -9.39
N VAL A 249 -1.54 -11.27 -8.23
CA VAL A 249 -2.44 -12.43 -8.12
C VAL A 249 -3.57 -12.10 -7.16
N MET A 250 -4.79 -12.44 -7.57
CA MET A 250 -5.97 -12.36 -6.70
C MET A 250 -6.16 -13.70 -5.99
N ARG A 251 -6.40 -13.65 -4.68
CA ARG A 251 -6.76 -14.82 -3.89
C ARG A 251 -8.24 -15.15 -4.04
N ASP A 252 -8.53 -16.43 -4.29
CA ASP A 252 -9.88 -16.91 -4.57
C ASP A 252 -10.49 -17.79 -3.45
N LYS A 253 -9.77 -17.98 -2.34
CA LYS A 253 -10.16 -18.88 -1.25
C LYS A 253 -11.57 -18.59 -0.71
N SER A 254 -11.88 -17.31 -0.44
CA SER A 254 -13.18 -16.91 0.09
C SER A 254 -14.31 -17.21 -0.91
N PHE A 255 -14.06 -17.03 -2.21
CA PHE A 255 -15.03 -17.34 -3.25
C PHE A 255 -15.26 -18.85 -3.39
N LYS A 256 -14.21 -19.67 -3.28
CA LYS A 256 -14.34 -21.13 -3.26
C LYS A 256 -15.17 -21.63 -2.07
N LYS A 257 -15.04 -20.97 -0.91
CA LYS A 257 -15.75 -21.35 0.33
C LYS A 257 -17.21 -20.92 0.34
N TYR A 258 -17.50 -19.69 -0.07
CA TYR A 258 -18.82 -19.07 0.08
C TYR A 258 -19.61 -18.97 -1.23
N GLY A 259 -18.98 -19.31 -2.35
CA GLY A 259 -19.56 -19.17 -3.69
C GLY A 259 -19.35 -17.78 -4.29
N LEU A 260 -19.78 -17.65 -5.55
CA LEU A 260 -19.84 -16.41 -6.31
C LEU A 260 -21.30 -16.07 -6.61
N LEU A 261 -21.61 -14.77 -6.65
CA LEU A 261 -22.83 -14.28 -7.28
C LEU A 261 -22.71 -14.49 -8.79
N GLN A 262 -23.38 -15.51 -9.32
CA GLN A 262 -23.30 -15.86 -10.75
C GLN A 262 -24.52 -15.41 -11.56
N SER A 263 -25.66 -15.14 -10.92
CA SER A 263 -26.87 -14.70 -11.62
C SER A 263 -26.68 -13.32 -12.23
N GLY A 264 -26.96 -13.17 -13.53
CA GLY A 264 -26.88 -11.91 -14.25
C GLY A 264 -25.49 -11.53 -14.77
N TYR A 265 -24.50 -12.43 -14.69
CA TYR A 265 -23.14 -12.21 -15.23
C TYR A 265 -22.90 -13.03 -16.51
N PRO A 266 -21.89 -12.66 -17.33
CA PRO A 266 -21.50 -13.43 -18.51
C PRO A 266 -21.19 -14.89 -18.16
N GLU A 267 -21.41 -15.81 -19.12
CA GLU A 267 -21.06 -17.23 -18.96
C GLU A 267 -19.55 -17.42 -18.69
N LYS A 268 -18.72 -16.51 -19.22
CA LYS A 268 -17.27 -16.56 -19.09
C LYS A 268 -16.79 -15.68 -17.94
N ILE A 269 -16.76 -16.26 -16.75
CA ILE A 269 -16.27 -15.62 -15.53
C ILE A 269 -14.76 -15.77 -15.40
N ARG A 270 -14.04 -14.67 -15.10
CA ARG A 270 -12.58 -14.67 -14.91
C ARG A 270 -12.16 -13.78 -13.75
N THR A 271 -11.07 -14.13 -13.08
CA THR A 271 -10.43 -13.22 -12.12
C THR A 271 -9.87 -11.99 -12.86
N PRO A 272 -9.78 -10.81 -12.22
CA PRO A 272 -9.18 -9.64 -12.87
C PRO A 272 -7.74 -9.94 -13.29
N ASN A 273 -7.34 -9.44 -14.46
CA ASN A 273 -6.00 -9.62 -15.01
C ASN A 273 -5.24 -8.29 -15.00
N PHE A 274 -4.32 -8.14 -14.05
CA PHE A 274 -3.50 -6.93 -13.90
C PHE A 274 -2.16 -7.00 -14.66
N SER A 275 -2.08 -7.78 -15.74
CA SER A 275 -0.84 -7.98 -16.52
C SER A 275 -0.19 -6.70 -17.04
N GLU A 276 -0.95 -5.63 -17.25
CA GLU A 276 -0.43 -4.30 -17.61
C GLU A 276 0.41 -3.63 -16.51
N LEU A 277 0.31 -4.13 -15.27
CA LEU A 277 1.14 -3.70 -14.14
C LEU A 277 2.36 -4.59 -13.97
N PHE A 278 2.55 -5.61 -14.82
CA PHE A 278 3.70 -6.48 -14.70
C PHE A 278 4.92 -5.77 -15.29
N PHE A 279 6.05 -5.92 -14.63
CA PHE A 279 7.32 -5.47 -15.14
C PHE A 279 8.45 -6.35 -14.59
N SER A 280 9.55 -6.36 -15.31
CA SER A 280 10.77 -7.10 -14.97
C SER A 280 11.88 -6.11 -14.68
N TYR A 281 12.77 -6.46 -13.76
CA TYR A 281 13.93 -5.65 -13.43
C TYR A 281 15.13 -6.53 -13.08
N SER A 282 16.34 -6.00 -13.26
CA SER A 282 17.59 -6.72 -12.97
C SER A 282 17.69 -7.08 -11.48
N SER A 283 17.96 -8.36 -11.22
CA SER A 283 18.25 -8.86 -9.87
C SER A 283 19.51 -8.25 -9.28
N ASP A 284 20.56 -8.08 -10.10
CA ASP A 284 21.85 -7.55 -9.64
C ASP A 284 21.73 -6.12 -9.11
N GLY A 285 20.92 -5.28 -9.77
CA GLY A 285 20.70 -3.90 -9.34
C GLY A 285 19.97 -3.80 -8.00
N LEU A 286 18.96 -4.64 -7.77
CA LEU A 286 18.28 -4.70 -6.47
C LEU A 286 19.19 -5.28 -5.39
N ASP A 287 19.95 -6.34 -5.71
CA ASP A 287 20.88 -6.97 -4.77
C ASP A 287 21.98 -6.02 -4.33
N GLU A 288 22.56 -5.22 -5.24
CA GLU A 288 23.56 -4.22 -4.93
C GLU A 288 23.00 -3.18 -3.94
N ILE A 289 21.82 -2.62 -4.25
CA ILE A 289 21.17 -1.61 -3.40
C ILE A 289 20.80 -2.22 -2.04
N THR A 290 20.27 -3.44 -2.02
CA THR A 290 19.87 -4.11 -0.77
C THR A 290 21.08 -4.42 0.11
N LYS A 291 22.13 -5.02 -0.46
CA LYS A 291 23.38 -5.30 0.26
C LYS A 291 23.97 -4.03 0.85
N LYS A 292 24.04 -2.94 0.06
CA LYS A 292 24.67 -1.69 0.47
C LYS A 292 23.86 -0.90 1.50
N TYR A 293 22.53 -0.85 1.38
CA TYR A 293 21.70 0.09 2.14
C TYR A 293 20.80 -0.58 3.19
N LEU A 294 20.54 -1.89 3.08
CA LEU A 294 19.74 -2.63 4.05
C LEU A 294 20.59 -3.52 4.97
N TYR A 295 21.64 -4.15 4.43
CA TYR A 295 22.43 -5.16 5.17
C TYR A 295 23.81 -4.67 5.63
N ASN A 296 24.50 -3.81 4.88
CA ASN A 296 25.86 -3.38 5.21
C ASN A 296 25.91 -2.15 6.13
N ARG A 297 26.92 -2.19 7.01
CA ARG A 297 27.72 -1.04 7.42
C ARG A 297 29.01 -1.06 6.63
#